data_AF-A0A7J2SR73-F1
#
_entry.id   AF-A0A7J2SR73-F1
#
_cell.length_a   1.000
_cell.length_b   1.000
_cell.length_c   1.000
_cell.angle_alpha   90.00
_cell.angle_beta   90.00
_cell.angle_gamma   90.00
#
_symmetry.space_group_name_H-M   'P 1'
#
loop_
_entity.id
_entity.type
_entity.pdbx_description
1 polymer ?
#
loop_
_entity_poly.entity_id
_entity_poly.type
_entity_poly.pdbx_seq_one_letter_code
_entity_poly.pdbx_strand_id
1 'polypeptide(L)'
;KITLTVWDTNGNSKSISKNVTINDTPNDPPSTPSVSAKSLSSKQPFIFYLFYATSADPDGDKIRYYFDWGDNTTSSSVAVASTVVAKKHHAWSQPGTYTIKVRAVDEREAESSWSLLNITIGEQQPAPDFTLVTVDGETFNLSAYRGKAVLLSFTSTACGFCKEELEEFKDIFEEVGDQLVMLSIFVQSFNPYTETLENVSKMKEETGAKWMFALDTDETDVTGKFIESHEEHLSVPTQFIIDKNGFISFSKIGYMEKTQLLEEIRKVI
;
A
#
# COMPACT_ATOMS: atom_id res chain seq x y z
N LYS A 1 35.73 -30.12 12.45
CA LYS A 1 36.77 -30.33 13.50
C LYS A 1 37.83 -29.26 13.33
N ILE A 2 38.14 -28.52 14.38
CA ILE A 2 39.22 -27.51 14.35
C ILE A 2 40.35 -28.01 15.24
N THR A 3 41.57 -27.94 14.72
CA THR A 3 42.78 -28.31 15.45
C THR A 3 43.66 -27.08 15.58
N LEU A 4 43.99 -26.74 16.82
CA LEU A 4 45.00 -25.73 17.12
C LEU A 4 46.29 -26.46 17.47
N THR A 5 47.36 -26.10 16.78
CA THR A 5 48.72 -26.55 17.08
C THR A 5 49.53 -25.35 17.52
N VAL A 6 50.24 -25.51 18.64
CA VAL A 6 51.21 -24.52 19.14
C VAL A 6 52.60 -25.13 19.13
N TRP A 7 53.58 -24.34 18.70
CA TRP A 7 54.99 -24.70 18.63
C TRP A 7 55.79 -23.86 19.63
N ASP A 8 56.79 -24.47 20.28
CA ASP A 8 57.80 -23.74 21.03
C ASP A 8 58.97 -23.33 20.12
N THR A 9 59.87 -22.49 20.64
CA THR A 9 61.05 -22.00 19.91
C THR A 9 62.09 -23.08 19.61
N ASN A 10 61.95 -24.27 20.20
CA ASN A 10 62.82 -25.42 19.98
C ASN A 10 62.22 -26.41 18.95
N GLY A 11 61.07 -26.06 18.35
CA GLY A 11 60.39 -26.86 17.34
C GLY A 11 59.47 -27.96 17.89
N ASN A 12 59.30 -28.06 19.21
CA ASN A 12 58.32 -28.99 19.78
C ASN A 12 56.91 -28.45 19.59
N SER A 13 55.92 -29.32 19.41
CA SER A 13 54.53 -28.88 19.27
C SER A 13 53.57 -29.68 20.12
N LYS A 14 52.45 -29.04 20.45
CA LYS A 14 51.30 -29.69 21.07
C LYS A 14 50.04 -29.25 20.35
N SER A 15 49.16 -30.21 20.09
CA SER A 15 47.90 -29.94 19.44
C SER A 15 46.73 -30.25 20.37
N ILE A 16 45.69 -29.42 20.29
CA ILE A 16 44.37 -29.72 20.83
C ILE A 16 43.37 -29.67 19.68
N SER A 17 42.43 -30.60 19.67
CA SER A 17 41.34 -30.61 18.71
C SER A 17 40.02 -30.46 19.42
N LYS A 18 39.12 -29.65 18.85
CA LYS A 18 37.71 -29.58 19.26
C LYS A 18 36.83 -29.97 18.09
N ASN A 19 35.91 -30.90 18.34
CA ASN A 19 34.84 -31.16 17.39
C ASN A 19 33.88 -29.97 17.47
N VAL A 20 33.66 -29.33 16.32
CA VAL A 20 32.62 -28.32 16.13
C VAL A 20 31.53 -29.05 15.38
N THR A 21 30.37 -29.23 16.01
CA THR A 21 29.17 -29.70 15.35
C THR A 21 28.51 -28.48 14.74
N ILE A 22 28.44 -28.43 13.41
CA ILE A 22 27.54 -27.49 12.74
C ILE A 22 26.19 -28.20 12.75
N ASN A 23 25.26 -27.72 13.55
CA ASN A 23 23.87 -28.18 13.47
C ASN A 23 23.28 -27.54 12.22
N ASP A 24 23.57 -28.14 11.06
CA ASP A 24 22.98 -27.76 9.79
C ASP A 24 21.63 -28.47 9.71
N THR A 25 20.60 -27.88 10.33
CA THR A 25 19.24 -28.32 10.06
C THR A 25 18.95 -28.04 8.59
N PRO A 26 18.46 -29.03 7.81
CA PRO A 26 18.08 -28.79 6.43
C PRO A 26 17.21 -27.53 6.29
N ASN A 27 17.38 -26.81 5.19
CA ASN A 27 16.51 -25.68 4.83
C ASN A 27 15.62 -26.12 3.67
N ASP A 28 14.43 -26.60 4.00
CA ASP A 28 13.45 -27.01 3.02
C ASP A 28 12.64 -25.78 2.59
N PRO A 29 12.55 -25.48 1.28
CA PRO A 29 11.85 -24.28 0.82
C PRO A 29 10.36 -24.30 1.17
N PRO A 30 9.72 -23.13 1.30
CA PRO A 30 8.28 -23.04 1.43
C PRO A 30 7.55 -23.74 0.27
N SER A 31 6.33 -24.19 0.57
CA SER A 31 5.40 -24.66 -0.46
C SER A 31 5.02 -23.54 -1.45
N THR A 32 4.62 -23.92 -2.66
CA THR A 32 4.12 -22.94 -3.66
C THR A 32 2.92 -22.20 -3.06
N PRO A 33 2.93 -20.85 -3.04
CA PRO A 33 1.90 -20.10 -2.34
C PRO A 33 0.54 -20.21 -3.02
N SER A 34 -0.52 -20.38 -2.24
CA SER A 34 -1.89 -20.15 -2.70
C SER A 34 -2.12 -18.65 -2.80
N VAL A 35 -2.52 -18.18 -3.99
CA VAL A 35 -2.83 -16.76 -4.25
C VAL A 35 -4.28 -16.61 -4.66
N SER A 36 -4.95 -15.60 -4.12
CA SER A 36 -6.31 -15.24 -4.50
C SER A 36 -6.50 -13.72 -4.46
N ALA A 37 -7.56 -13.26 -5.11
CA ALA A 37 -8.05 -11.89 -5.03
C ALA A 37 -9.50 -11.92 -4.58
N LYS A 38 -9.97 -10.84 -3.95
CA LYS A 38 -11.39 -10.71 -3.66
C LYS A 38 -12.18 -10.62 -4.99
N SER A 39 -13.30 -11.34 -5.06
CA SER A 39 -14.06 -11.48 -6.30
C SER A 39 -14.85 -10.21 -6.59
N LEU A 40 -14.55 -9.58 -7.73
CA LEU A 40 -15.22 -8.36 -8.18
C LEU A 40 -15.85 -8.51 -9.56
N SER A 41 -17.07 -8.00 -9.68
CA SER A 41 -17.88 -7.96 -10.90
C SER A 41 -17.38 -6.92 -11.92
N SER A 42 -16.71 -5.86 -11.48
CA SER A 42 -16.14 -4.82 -12.35
C SER A 42 -14.80 -4.35 -11.82
N LYS A 43 -13.77 -4.38 -12.67
CA LYS A 43 -12.41 -3.88 -12.37
C LYS A 43 -12.03 -2.87 -13.44
N GLN A 44 -11.45 -1.75 -13.02
CA GLN A 44 -10.96 -0.67 -13.86
C GLN A 44 -9.56 -0.20 -13.40
N PRO A 45 -8.85 0.57 -14.23
CA PRO A 45 -7.56 1.13 -13.86
C PRO A 45 -7.61 2.05 -12.63
N PHE A 46 -6.46 2.19 -11.96
CA PHE A 46 -6.20 3.07 -10.82
C PHE A 46 -6.98 2.77 -9.53
N ILE A 47 -7.88 1.79 -9.51
CA ILE A 47 -8.50 1.30 -8.28
C ILE A 47 -7.63 0.21 -7.65
N PHE A 48 -7.49 0.24 -6.33
CA PHE A 48 -6.70 -0.75 -5.60
C PHE A 48 -7.52 -1.99 -5.25
N TYR A 49 -7.00 -3.15 -5.64
CA TYR A 49 -7.59 -4.46 -5.38
C TYR A 49 -6.76 -5.24 -4.34
N LEU A 50 -7.45 -5.99 -3.49
CA LEU A 50 -6.83 -6.74 -2.40
C LEU A 50 -6.52 -8.19 -2.79
N PHE A 51 -5.26 -8.56 -2.64
CA PHE A 51 -4.70 -9.88 -2.91
C PHE A 51 -4.25 -10.55 -1.61
N TYR A 52 -4.44 -11.86 -1.57
CA TYR A 52 -4.07 -12.71 -0.45
C TYR A 52 -3.06 -13.75 -0.93
N ALA A 53 -2.02 -13.97 -0.13
CA ALA A 53 -1.05 -15.03 -0.35
C ALA A 53 -0.84 -15.81 0.95
N THR A 54 -0.81 -17.13 0.87
CA THR A 54 -0.46 -18.00 2.00
C THR A 54 0.36 -19.19 1.52
N SER A 55 1.31 -19.62 2.34
CA SER A 55 2.21 -20.74 2.12
C SER A 55 2.59 -21.33 3.48
N ALA A 56 2.96 -22.61 3.48
CA ALA A 56 3.57 -23.28 4.61
C ALA A 56 5.05 -23.54 4.34
N ASP A 57 5.86 -23.28 5.35
CA ASP A 57 7.28 -23.63 5.42
C ASP A 57 7.47 -24.91 6.27
N PRO A 58 8.14 -25.96 5.76
CA PRO A 58 8.34 -27.23 6.48
C PRO A 58 9.16 -27.10 7.77
N ASP A 59 10.07 -26.13 7.83
CA ASP A 59 10.94 -25.87 8.98
C ASP A 59 10.31 -24.90 9.99
N GLY A 60 9.15 -24.32 9.63
CA GLY A 60 8.43 -23.35 10.46
C GLY A 60 8.99 -21.94 10.37
N ASP A 61 9.84 -21.68 9.37
CA ASP A 61 10.45 -20.38 9.15
C ASP A 61 9.40 -19.33 8.77
N LYS A 62 9.73 -18.06 9.01
CA LYS A 62 8.90 -16.95 8.53
C LYS A 62 9.05 -16.80 7.03
N ILE A 63 7.93 -16.49 6.39
CA ILE A 63 7.81 -16.39 4.94
C ILE A 63 7.60 -14.94 4.53
N ARG A 64 8.36 -14.50 3.53
CA ARG A 64 8.09 -13.28 2.76
C ARG A 64 7.56 -13.64 1.39
N TYR A 65 6.50 -12.96 0.96
CA TYR A 65 5.93 -13.13 -0.38
C TYR A 65 6.44 -12.03 -1.31
N TYR A 66 6.81 -12.41 -2.53
CA TYR A 66 7.17 -11.52 -3.63
C TYR A 66 6.14 -11.62 -4.74
N PHE A 67 5.62 -10.47 -5.15
CA PHE A 67 4.58 -10.33 -6.17
C PHE A 67 5.19 -9.67 -7.40
N ASP A 68 5.01 -10.30 -8.56
CA ASP A 68 5.13 -9.70 -9.89
C ASP A 68 3.71 -9.50 -10.41
N TRP A 69 3.32 -8.24 -10.63
CA TRP A 69 1.94 -7.87 -10.96
C TRP A 69 1.60 -8.00 -12.45
N GLY A 70 2.58 -8.39 -13.28
CA GLY A 70 2.41 -8.56 -14.72
C GLY A 70 2.39 -7.25 -15.52
N ASP A 71 2.63 -6.10 -14.88
CA ASP A 71 2.67 -4.75 -15.47
C ASP A 71 4.06 -4.09 -15.34
N ASN A 72 5.10 -4.91 -15.15
CA ASN A 72 6.48 -4.52 -14.85
C ASN A 72 6.68 -3.88 -13.46
N THR A 73 5.68 -3.95 -12.58
CA THR A 73 5.84 -3.58 -11.17
C THR A 73 5.90 -4.82 -10.28
N THR A 74 6.60 -4.68 -9.15
CA THR A 74 6.76 -5.75 -8.16
C THR A 74 6.56 -5.21 -6.76
N SER A 75 6.15 -6.06 -5.82
CA SER A 75 6.11 -5.72 -4.41
C SER A 75 6.43 -6.92 -3.52
N SER A 76 6.69 -6.67 -2.24
CA SER A 76 6.89 -7.75 -1.26
C SER A 76 6.12 -7.50 0.03
N SER A 77 5.65 -8.57 0.66
CA SER A 77 5.09 -8.50 2.02
C SER A 77 6.18 -8.23 3.06
N VAL A 78 5.76 -7.92 4.28
CA VAL A 78 6.61 -8.19 5.46
C VAL A 78 6.74 -9.70 5.65
N ALA A 79 7.76 -10.14 6.38
CA ALA A 79 7.86 -11.55 6.75
C ALA A 79 6.74 -11.88 7.77
N VAL A 80 5.98 -12.93 7.50
CA VAL A 80 4.89 -13.42 8.36
C VAL A 80 5.19 -14.87 8.76
N ALA A 81 4.58 -15.34 9.85
CA ALA A 81 4.74 -16.75 10.23
C ALA A 81 4.18 -17.70 9.16
N SER A 82 4.71 -18.92 9.09
CA SER A 82 4.17 -20.00 8.24
C SER A 82 2.66 -20.12 8.40
N THR A 83 1.94 -20.32 7.29
CA THR A 83 0.46 -20.36 7.16
C THR A 83 -0.31 -19.05 7.37
N VAL A 84 0.34 -17.99 7.85
CA VAL A 84 -0.30 -16.66 7.97
C VAL A 84 -0.52 -16.05 6.60
N VAL A 85 -1.74 -15.54 6.38
CA VAL A 85 -2.12 -14.86 5.14
C VAL A 85 -1.45 -13.48 5.08
N ALA A 86 -0.64 -13.28 4.05
CA ALA A 86 -0.16 -11.95 3.67
C ALA A 86 -1.17 -11.26 2.76
N LYS A 87 -1.28 -9.95 2.91
CA LYS A 87 -2.21 -9.09 2.16
C LYS A 87 -1.44 -8.03 1.38
N LYS A 88 -1.86 -7.77 0.14
CA LYS A 88 -1.31 -6.71 -0.71
C LYS A 88 -2.37 -6.05 -1.57
N HIS A 89 -2.24 -4.73 -1.71
CA HIS A 89 -3.01 -3.95 -2.64
C HIS A 89 -2.21 -3.69 -3.92
N HIS A 90 -2.87 -3.72 -5.07
CA HIS A 90 -2.30 -3.27 -6.34
C HIS A 90 -3.35 -2.64 -7.23
N ALA A 91 -2.91 -1.68 -8.06
CA ALA A 91 -3.72 -1.02 -9.07
C ALA A 91 -2.95 -1.01 -10.39
N TRP A 92 -3.66 -1.26 -11.49
CA TRP A 92 -3.09 -1.20 -12.84
C TRP A 92 -3.46 0.15 -13.47
N SER A 93 -2.55 0.73 -14.25
CA SER A 93 -2.82 2.01 -14.94
C SER A 93 -3.49 1.85 -16.31
N GLN A 94 -3.61 0.60 -16.80
CA GLN A 94 -4.15 0.30 -18.13
C GLN A 94 -5.14 -0.87 -18.06
N PRO A 95 -6.14 -0.91 -18.96
CA PRO A 95 -6.96 -2.09 -19.20
C PRO A 95 -6.09 -3.24 -19.74
N GLY A 96 -6.49 -4.48 -19.43
CA GLY A 96 -5.78 -5.65 -19.90
C GLY A 96 -6.00 -6.88 -19.05
N THR A 97 -5.46 -8.01 -19.52
CA THR A 97 -5.34 -9.22 -18.70
C THR A 97 -3.90 -9.38 -18.25
N TYR A 98 -3.71 -9.51 -16.95
CA TYR A 98 -2.41 -9.60 -16.30
C TYR A 98 -2.27 -10.96 -15.63
N THR A 99 -1.09 -11.56 -15.73
CA THR A 99 -0.72 -12.76 -14.98
C THR A 99 0.15 -12.36 -13.80
N ILE A 100 -0.45 -12.36 -12.61
CA ILE A 100 0.23 -12.12 -11.36
C ILE A 100 1.02 -13.38 -11.00
N LYS A 101 2.29 -13.22 -10.62
CA LYS A 101 3.12 -14.30 -10.11
C LYS A 101 3.47 -14.05 -8.66
N VAL A 102 3.33 -15.06 -7.81
CA VAL A 102 3.70 -14.97 -6.40
C VAL A 102 4.63 -16.10 -6.02
N ARG A 103 5.71 -15.78 -5.30
CA ARG A 103 6.58 -16.77 -4.67
C ARG A 103 6.79 -16.43 -3.19
N ALA A 104 6.88 -17.47 -2.38
CA ALA A 104 7.30 -17.43 -0.98
C ALA A 104 8.81 -17.67 -0.87
N VAL A 105 9.47 -16.92 0.04
CA VAL A 105 10.89 -17.05 0.40
C VAL A 105 10.99 -17.07 1.92
N ASP A 106 11.71 -18.04 2.49
CA ASP A 106 11.93 -18.13 3.94
C ASP A 106 13.05 -17.19 4.43
N GLU A 107 13.29 -17.16 5.74
CA GLU A 107 14.33 -16.33 6.37
C GLU A 107 15.76 -16.82 6.15
N ARG A 108 15.93 -18.03 5.63
CA ARG A 108 17.20 -18.64 5.20
C ARG A 108 17.37 -18.59 3.67
N GLU A 109 16.56 -17.77 3.00
CA GLU A 109 16.58 -17.46 1.56
C GLU A 109 16.23 -18.63 0.62
N ALA A 110 15.65 -19.73 1.09
CA ALA A 110 15.12 -20.74 0.18
C ALA A 110 13.78 -20.31 -0.42
N GLU A 111 13.61 -20.61 -1.71
CA GLU A 111 12.54 -20.07 -2.54
C GLU A 111 11.58 -21.18 -2.99
N SER A 112 10.28 -20.90 -2.91
CA SER A 112 9.24 -21.73 -3.52
C SER A 112 9.16 -21.55 -5.04
N SER A 113 8.42 -22.44 -5.72
CA SER A 113 7.96 -22.21 -7.10
C SER A 113 6.92 -21.08 -7.16
N TRP A 114 6.75 -20.50 -8.34
CA TRP A 114 5.76 -19.46 -8.60
C TRP A 114 4.34 -20.02 -8.66
N SER A 115 3.39 -19.36 -8.00
CA SER A 115 1.97 -19.48 -8.30
C SER A 115 1.53 -18.39 -9.28
N LEU A 116 0.44 -18.66 -10.02
CA LEU A 116 -0.07 -17.79 -11.08
C LEU A 116 -1.54 -17.45 -10.83
N LEU A 117 -1.91 -16.18 -10.96
CA LEU A 117 -3.29 -15.71 -10.92
C LEU A 117 -3.54 -14.76 -12.08
N ASN A 118 -4.53 -15.06 -12.92
CA ASN A 118 -4.95 -14.15 -13.98
C ASN A 118 -6.00 -13.18 -13.45
N ILE A 119 -5.84 -11.90 -13.77
CA ILE A 119 -6.83 -10.85 -13.49
C ILE A 119 -7.08 -10.05 -14.76
N THR A 120 -8.33 -9.65 -14.98
CA THR A 120 -8.71 -8.77 -16.09
C THR A 120 -9.16 -7.43 -15.54
N ILE A 121 -8.50 -6.38 -15.98
CA ILE A 121 -8.83 -4.98 -15.75
C ILE A 121 -9.57 -4.50 -16.99
N GLY A 122 -10.82 -4.07 -16.82
CA GLY A 122 -11.65 -3.54 -17.90
C GLY A 122 -11.25 -2.12 -18.28
N GLU A 123 -12.00 -1.58 -19.23
CA GLU A 123 -11.86 -0.19 -19.65
C GLU A 123 -12.13 0.78 -18.50
N GLN A 124 -11.45 1.92 -18.54
CA GLN A 124 -11.61 2.99 -17.56
C GLN A 124 -13.07 3.47 -17.51
N GLN A 125 -13.63 3.55 -16.31
CA GLN A 125 -14.95 4.13 -16.06
C GLN A 125 -14.78 5.46 -15.32
N PRO A 126 -15.83 6.30 -15.28
CA PRO A 126 -15.83 7.48 -14.42
C PRO A 126 -15.50 7.10 -12.97
N ALA A 127 -14.78 7.99 -12.28
CA ALA A 127 -14.48 7.82 -10.87
C ALA A 127 -15.78 7.58 -10.07
N PRO A 128 -15.78 6.64 -9.11
CA PRO A 128 -16.95 6.37 -8.27
C PRO A 128 -17.48 7.65 -7.64
N ASP A 129 -18.74 7.99 -7.92
CA ASP A 129 -19.33 9.20 -7.37
C ASP A 129 -19.66 9.02 -5.88
N PHE A 130 -19.57 10.12 -5.13
CA PHE A 130 -19.90 10.16 -3.71
C PHE A 130 -20.31 11.56 -3.30
N THR A 131 -20.93 11.64 -2.13
CA THR A 131 -21.24 12.90 -1.47
C THR A 131 -20.81 12.84 -0.01
N LEU A 132 -20.11 13.87 0.44
CA LEU A 132 -19.69 14.05 1.84
C LEU A 132 -20.05 15.45 2.31
N VAL A 133 -20.17 15.61 3.62
CA VAL A 133 -20.20 16.92 4.26
C VAL A 133 -18.81 17.22 4.79
N THR A 134 -18.25 18.36 4.42
CA THR A 134 -16.94 18.81 4.92
C THR A 134 -17.06 19.22 6.38
N VAL A 135 -15.92 19.32 7.08
CA VAL A 135 -15.89 19.79 8.47
C VAL A 135 -16.38 21.23 8.64
N ASP A 136 -16.39 22.02 7.57
CA ASP A 136 -16.93 23.39 7.55
C ASP A 136 -18.44 23.42 7.25
N GLY A 137 -19.07 22.25 7.06
CA GLY A 137 -20.50 22.10 6.78
C GLY A 137 -20.89 22.22 5.31
N GLU A 138 -19.92 22.27 4.39
CA GLU A 138 -20.19 22.33 2.95
C GLU A 138 -20.49 20.93 2.40
N THR A 139 -21.40 20.83 1.43
CA THR A 139 -21.64 19.56 0.75
C THR A 139 -20.68 19.41 -0.42
N PHE A 140 -19.83 18.39 -0.38
CA PHE A 140 -18.96 17.99 -1.48
C PHE A 140 -19.63 16.88 -2.28
N ASN A 141 -19.87 17.08 -3.57
CA ASN A 141 -20.26 16.02 -4.50
C ASN A 141 -19.21 15.93 -5.61
N LEU A 142 -18.60 14.76 -5.80
CA LEU A 142 -17.48 14.62 -6.74
C LEU A 142 -17.89 14.97 -8.18
N SER A 143 -19.07 14.54 -8.62
CA SER A 143 -19.58 14.84 -9.96
C SER A 143 -19.84 16.34 -10.19
N ALA A 144 -20.02 17.15 -9.14
CA ALA A 144 -20.18 18.60 -9.27
C ALA A 144 -18.91 19.32 -9.76
N TYR A 145 -17.74 18.67 -9.66
CA TYR A 145 -16.44 19.23 -10.06
C TYR A 145 -15.99 18.79 -11.45
N ARG A 146 -16.86 18.16 -12.27
CA ARG A 146 -16.57 17.94 -13.70
C ARG A 146 -16.18 19.27 -14.35
N GLY A 147 -15.10 19.25 -15.13
CA GLY A 147 -14.45 20.44 -15.70
C GLY A 147 -13.23 20.93 -14.92
N LYS A 148 -13.02 20.45 -13.68
CA LYS A 148 -11.81 20.71 -12.87
C LYS A 148 -11.12 19.39 -12.50
N ALA A 149 -9.80 19.44 -12.32
CA ALA A 149 -9.11 18.31 -11.71
C ALA A 149 -9.41 18.24 -10.21
N VAL A 150 -9.43 17.04 -9.65
CA VAL A 150 -9.67 16.80 -8.22
C VAL A 150 -8.56 15.93 -7.65
N LEU A 151 -7.95 16.35 -6.55
CA LEU A 151 -7.07 15.53 -5.72
C LEU A 151 -7.85 15.06 -4.50
N LEU A 152 -8.01 13.75 -4.36
CA LEU A 152 -8.51 13.11 -3.15
C LEU A 152 -7.32 12.55 -2.37
N SER A 153 -7.18 12.91 -1.10
CA SER A 153 -6.20 12.30 -0.17
C SER A 153 -6.94 11.60 0.96
N PHE A 154 -6.88 10.28 0.99
CA PHE A 154 -7.38 9.48 2.08
C PHE A 154 -6.33 9.40 3.19
N THR A 155 -6.70 9.84 4.40
CA THR A 155 -5.76 10.20 5.45
C THR A 155 -6.30 9.86 6.86
N SER A 156 -5.49 10.08 7.90
CA SER A 156 -5.91 10.01 9.30
C SER A 156 -5.09 10.96 10.16
N THR A 157 -5.70 11.53 11.21
CA THR A 157 -5.03 12.41 12.18
C THR A 157 -3.97 11.70 13.03
N ALA A 158 -4.03 10.36 13.12
CA ALA A 158 -3.08 9.53 13.86
C ALA A 158 -1.88 9.04 13.03
N CYS A 159 -1.81 9.38 11.74
CA CYS A 159 -0.77 8.94 10.83
C CYS A 159 0.32 10.02 10.67
N GLY A 160 1.57 9.67 11.00
CA GLY A 160 2.71 10.60 10.92
C GLY A 160 3.00 11.10 9.51
N PHE A 161 3.15 10.18 8.55
CA PHE A 161 3.36 10.54 7.14
C PHE A 161 2.20 11.33 6.52
N CYS A 162 0.99 11.14 7.05
CA CYS A 162 -0.17 11.90 6.61
C CYS A 162 -0.08 13.36 7.02
N LYS A 163 0.48 13.66 8.20
CA LYS A 163 0.77 15.04 8.62
C LYS A 163 1.79 15.69 7.71
N GLU A 164 2.86 14.97 7.38
CA GLU A 164 3.90 15.45 6.46
C GLU A 164 3.33 15.77 5.07
N GLU A 165 2.49 14.89 4.51
CA GLU A 165 1.81 15.14 3.25
C GLU A 165 0.90 16.38 3.30
N LEU A 166 0.11 16.55 4.37
CA LEU A 166 -0.76 17.72 4.51
C LEU A 166 0.02 19.03 4.65
N GLU A 167 1.23 19.00 5.22
CA GLU A 167 2.11 20.18 5.23
C GLU A 167 2.57 20.55 3.81
N GLU A 168 2.93 19.56 2.99
CA GLU A 168 3.31 19.77 1.59
C GLU A 168 2.14 20.24 0.71
N PHE A 169 0.91 19.85 1.04
CA PHE A 169 -0.29 20.25 0.31
C PHE A 169 -0.54 21.76 0.34
N LYS A 170 -0.01 22.49 1.33
CA LYS A 170 -0.10 23.95 1.38
C LYS A 170 0.57 24.57 0.15
N ASP A 171 1.78 24.10 -0.17
CA ASP A 171 2.52 24.57 -1.32
C ASP A 171 1.81 24.19 -2.63
N ILE A 172 1.26 22.97 -2.72
CA ILE A 172 0.49 22.53 -3.89
C ILE A 172 -0.74 23.43 -4.09
N PHE A 173 -1.48 23.71 -3.01
CA PHE A 173 -2.67 24.54 -3.06
C PHE A 173 -2.34 25.97 -3.51
N GLU A 174 -1.25 26.54 -3.00
CA GLU A 174 -0.79 27.89 -3.37
C GLU A 174 -0.25 27.96 -4.81
N GLU A 175 0.46 26.93 -5.27
CA GLU A 175 1.03 26.88 -6.62
C GLU A 175 -0.01 26.63 -7.70
N VAL A 176 -0.94 25.69 -7.47
CA VAL A 176 -1.93 25.26 -8.47
C VAL A 176 -3.18 26.12 -8.45
N GLY A 177 -3.60 26.61 -7.28
CA GLY A 177 -4.75 27.47 -7.09
C GLY A 177 -6.06 26.86 -7.63
N ASP A 178 -6.89 27.70 -8.25
CA ASP A 178 -8.26 27.37 -8.65
C ASP A 178 -8.42 26.27 -9.72
N GLN A 179 -7.31 25.82 -10.31
CA GLN A 179 -7.26 24.74 -11.31
C GLN A 179 -7.46 23.36 -10.68
N LEU A 180 -7.21 23.23 -9.37
CA LEU A 180 -7.31 21.97 -8.65
C LEU A 180 -8.28 22.10 -7.47
N VAL A 181 -9.14 21.11 -7.33
CA VAL A 181 -9.99 20.94 -6.14
C VAL A 181 -9.33 19.90 -5.26
N MET A 182 -9.06 20.23 -4.00
CA MET A 182 -8.42 19.33 -3.05
C MET A 182 -9.39 18.95 -1.94
N LEU A 183 -9.53 17.64 -1.69
CA LEU A 183 -10.31 17.08 -0.58
C LEU A 183 -9.48 16.04 0.17
N SER A 184 -9.21 16.32 1.45
CA SER A 184 -8.65 15.34 2.38
C SER A 184 -9.79 14.60 3.09
N ILE A 185 -9.86 13.29 2.90
CA ILE A 185 -10.88 12.39 3.42
C ILE A 185 -10.28 11.58 4.55
N PHE A 186 -10.74 11.82 5.77
CA PHE A 186 -10.25 11.16 6.97
C PHE A 186 -11.00 9.84 7.18
N VAL A 187 -10.27 8.74 7.31
CA VAL A 187 -10.86 7.40 7.37
C VAL A 187 -11.05 6.92 8.81
N GLN A 188 -12.18 6.27 9.11
CA GLN A 188 -12.44 5.70 10.44
C GLN A 188 -11.58 4.48 10.78
N SER A 189 -11.09 3.78 9.76
CA SER A 189 -10.44 2.47 9.92
C SER A 189 -8.93 2.56 10.13
N PHE A 190 -8.45 3.32 11.13
CA PHE A 190 -7.03 3.32 11.54
C PHE A 190 -6.85 2.73 12.95
N ASN A 191 -7.30 1.49 13.17
CA ASN A 191 -7.28 0.79 14.47
C ASN A 191 -5.90 0.84 15.16
N PRO A 192 -5.82 1.15 16.48
CA PRO A 192 -6.91 1.37 17.45
C PRO A 192 -7.50 2.78 17.47
N TYR A 193 -7.18 3.61 16.50
CA TYR A 193 -7.64 4.97 16.43
C TYR A 193 -8.97 5.08 15.66
N THR A 194 -9.98 5.60 16.33
CA THR A 194 -11.24 6.00 15.71
C THR A 194 -11.21 7.50 15.49
N GLU A 195 -11.33 7.89 14.23
CA GLU A 195 -11.39 9.27 13.82
C GLU A 195 -12.72 9.93 14.22
N THR A 196 -12.69 11.21 14.59
CA THR A 196 -13.89 11.99 14.95
C THR A 196 -13.89 13.33 14.23
N LEU A 197 -15.07 13.92 14.03
CA LEU A 197 -15.18 15.26 13.44
C LEU A 197 -14.36 16.30 14.22
N GLU A 198 -14.34 16.20 15.55
CA GLU A 198 -13.54 17.09 16.40
C GLU A 198 -12.04 16.99 16.08
N ASN A 199 -11.50 15.78 15.95
CA ASN A 199 -10.08 15.56 15.63
C ASN A 199 -9.74 16.08 14.23
N VAL A 200 -10.62 15.85 13.25
CA VAL A 200 -10.43 16.32 11.88
C VAL A 200 -10.47 17.86 11.82
N SER A 201 -11.44 18.49 12.47
CA SER A 201 -11.53 19.96 12.56
C SER A 201 -10.30 20.55 13.22
N LYS A 202 -9.85 19.96 14.33
CA LYS A 202 -8.62 20.37 15.02
C LYS A 202 -7.39 20.24 14.11
N MET A 203 -7.26 19.15 13.37
CA MET A 203 -6.14 18.98 12.43
C MET A 203 -6.20 20.02 11.30
N LYS A 204 -7.39 20.35 10.79
CA LYS A 204 -7.56 21.42 9.79
C LYS A 204 -7.08 22.77 10.33
N GLU A 205 -7.43 23.10 11.58
CA GLU A 205 -6.97 24.33 12.24
C GLU A 205 -5.45 24.34 12.45
N GLU A 206 -4.87 23.25 12.96
CA GLU A 206 -3.43 23.13 13.24
C GLU A 206 -2.59 23.18 11.96
N THR A 207 -3.06 22.54 10.89
CA THR A 207 -2.42 22.62 9.57
C THR A 207 -2.66 23.99 8.93
N GLY A 208 -3.71 24.73 9.28
CA GLY A 208 -4.08 25.95 8.57
C GLY A 208 -4.49 25.67 7.11
N ALA A 209 -5.02 24.47 6.86
CA ALA A 209 -5.38 24.02 5.53
C ALA A 209 -6.51 24.87 4.94
N LYS A 210 -6.28 25.39 3.72
CA LYS A 210 -7.25 26.21 2.96
C LYS A 210 -8.18 25.36 2.08
N TRP A 211 -7.91 24.07 1.94
CA TRP A 211 -8.74 23.13 1.18
C TRP A 211 -9.73 22.37 2.07
N MET A 212 -10.57 21.54 1.44
CA MET A 212 -11.66 20.85 2.12
C MET A 212 -11.17 19.62 2.87
N PHE A 213 -11.67 19.44 4.09
CA PHE A 213 -11.48 18.24 4.90
C PHE A 213 -12.86 17.61 5.13
N ALA A 214 -12.97 16.29 5.03
CA ALA A 214 -14.19 15.56 5.34
C ALA A 214 -13.86 14.27 6.11
N LEU A 215 -14.78 13.81 6.95
CA LEU A 215 -14.70 12.52 7.62
C LEU A 215 -15.51 11.50 6.82
N ASP A 216 -14.88 10.39 6.45
CA ASP A 216 -15.57 9.23 5.91
C ASP A 216 -16.08 8.36 7.05
N THR A 217 -17.35 8.01 7.02
CA THR A 217 -18.01 7.15 8.02
C THR A 217 -18.43 5.82 7.44
N ASP A 218 -18.70 4.84 8.30
CA ASP A 218 -19.28 3.55 7.87
C ASP A 218 -20.58 3.72 7.05
N GLU A 219 -21.32 4.82 7.25
CA GLU A 219 -22.53 5.12 6.48
C GLU A 219 -22.22 5.67 5.09
N THR A 220 -21.17 6.49 4.95
CA THR A 220 -20.80 7.11 3.66
C THR A 220 -19.94 6.18 2.81
N ASP A 221 -19.03 5.45 3.45
CA ASP A 221 -18.15 4.44 2.88
C ASP A 221 -17.53 4.88 1.54
N VAL A 222 -16.92 6.06 1.54
CA VAL A 222 -16.21 6.59 0.36
C VAL A 222 -14.95 5.77 0.12
N THR A 223 -14.25 5.39 1.19
CA THR A 223 -13.05 4.56 1.12
C THR A 223 -13.32 3.25 0.38
N GLY A 224 -14.42 2.56 0.70
CA GLY A 224 -14.80 1.30 0.05
C GLY A 224 -15.08 1.40 -1.45
N LYS A 225 -15.32 2.60 -1.97
CA LYS A 225 -15.50 2.84 -3.42
C LYS A 225 -14.19 2.92 -4.19
N PHE A 226 -13.12 3.36 -3.54
CA PHE A 226 -11.82 3.59 -4.16
C PHE A 226 -10.81 2.49 -3.85
N ILE A 227 -10.93 1.86 -2.68
CA ILE A 227 -10.03 0.84 -2.17
C ILE A 227 -10.87 -0.26 -1.56
N GLU A 228 -10.74 -1.45 -2.12
CA GLU A 228 -11.50 -2.59 -1.66
C GLU A 228 -10.97 -3.10 -0.31
N SER A 229 -11.47 -2.57 0.80
CA SER A 229 -11.11 -3.06 2.13
C SER A 229 -12.14 -2.75 3.23
N HIS A 230 -13.38 -3.24 3.12
CA HIS A 230 -14.29 -3.28 4.28
C HIS A 230 -13.81 -4.17 5.42
N GLU A 231 -12.81 -5.02 5.16
CA GLU A 231 -12.40 -6.03 6.14
C GLU A 231 -11.14 -5.64 6.91
N GLU A 232 -10.17 -4.92 6.33
CA GLU A 232 -8.98 -4.45 7.07
C GLU A 232 -8.34 -3.20 6.45
N HIS A 233 -8.35 -2.12 7.24
CA HIS A 233 -7.51 -0.92 7.22
C HIS A 233 -6.93 -0.46 5.88
N LEU A 234 -7.46 0.65 5.38
CA LEU A 234 -6.80 1.44 4.35
C LEU A 234 -5.37 1.80 4.78
N SER A 235 -4.41 1.57 3.89
CA SER A 235 -3.05 2.11 4.05
C SER A 235 -3.08 3.61 3.74
N VAL A 236 -3.10 4.45 4.77
CA VAL A 236 -2.98 5.91 4.63
C VAL A 236 -1.50 6.36 4.69
N PRO A 237 -1.11 7.46 4.02
CA PRO A 237 -1.94 8.24 3.11
C PRO A 237 -2.16 7.49 1.78
N THR A 238 -3.24 7.79 1.08
CA THR A 238 -3.48 7.33 -0.29
C THR A 238 -4.06 8.46 -1.13
N GLN A 239 -3.51 8.69 -2.31
CA GLN A 239 -3.90 9.79 -3.20
C GLN A 239 -4.57 9.25 -4.46
N PHE A 240 -5.62 9.93 -4.91
CA PHE A 240 -6.22 9.77 -6.23
C PHE A 240 -6.29 11.12 -6.92
N ILE A 241 -5.91 11.16 -8.19
CA ILE A 241 -6.12 12.32 -9.04
C ILE A 241 -7.19 11.96 -10.06
N ILE A 242 -8.19 12.83 -10.16
CA ILE A 242 -9.31 12.73 -11.08
C ILE A 242 -9.19 13.88 -12.07
N ASP A 243 -9.25 13.56 -13.35
CA ASP A 243 -9.13 14.54 -14.41
C ASP A 243 -10.40 15.38 -14.59
N LYS A 244 -10.34 16.40 -15.47
CA LYS A 244 -11.47 17.29 -15.78
C LYS A 244 -12.70 16.56 -16.36
N ASN A 245 -12.51 15.39 -16.96
CA ASN A 245 -13.60 14.58 -17.50
C ASN A 245 -14.23 13.66 -16.43
N GLY A 246 -13.59 13.56 -15.26
CA GLY A 246 -14.05 12.78 -14.13
C GLY A 246 -13.54 11.35 -14.09
N PHE A 247 -12.46 11.04 -14.79
CA PHE A 247 -11.80 9.75 -14.75
C PHE A 247 -10.60 9.79 -13.81
N ILE A 248 -10.35 8.69 -13.09
CA ILE A 248 -9.16 8.59 -12.23
C ILE A 248 -7.93 8.49 -13.15
N SER A 249 -7.01 9.45 -13.10
CA SER A 249 -5.80 9.48 -13.93
C SER A 249 -4.56 8.96 -13.21
N PHE A 250 -4.60 8.91 -11.88
CA PHE A 250 -3.50 8.48 -11.03
C PHE A 250 -4.01 8.01 -9.67
N SER A 251 -3.30 7.05 -9.09
CA SER A 251 -3.56 6.53 -7.74
C SER A 251 -2.28 6.05 -7.09
N LYS A 252 -2.11 6.30 -5.79
CA LYS A 252 -0.96 5.79 -5.03
C LYS A 252 -1.32 5.51 -3.58
N ILE A 253 -0.86 4.36 -3.07
CA ILE A 253 -0.83 4.06 -1.64
C ILE A 253 0.55 4.47 -1.09
N GLY A 254 0.54 5.09 0.09
CA GLY A 254 1.70 5.54 0.81
C GLY A 254 2.11 6.98 0.47
N TYR A 255 3.10 7.48 1.21
CA TYR A 255 3.62 8.83 1.02
C TYR A 255 4.23 9.02 -0.38
N MET A 256 4.05 10.21 -0.93
CA MET A 256 4.60 10.68 -2.19
C MET A 256 5.15 12.08 -1.99
N GLU A 257 6.37 12.31 -2.44
CA GLU A 257 7.00 13.64 -2.42
C GLU A 257 6.18 14.64 -3.26
N LYS A 258 6.01 15.86 -2.74
CA LYS A 258 5.33 16.98 -3.43
C LYS A 258 5.66 17.10 -4.91
N THR A 259 6.94 17.01 -5.28
CA THR A 259 7.38 17.21 -6.67
C THR A 259 6.80 16.15 -7.61
N GLN A 260 6.76 14.90 -7.17
CA GLN A 260 6.16 13.80 -7.93
C GLN A 260 4.63 13.97 -8.03
N LEU A 261 3.99 14.37 -6.93
CA LEU A 261 2.55 14.59 -6.94
C LEU A 261 2.16 15.75 -7.87
N LEU A 262 2.94 16.85 -7.87
CA LEU A 262 2.75 17.98 -8.78
C LEU A 262 2.93 17.58 -10.25
N GLU A 263 3.87 16.69 -10.56
CA GLU A 263 4.04 16.17 -11.93
C GLU A 263 2.78 15.43 -12.41
N GLU A 264 2.14 14.63 -11.55
CA GLU A 264 0.90 13.94 -11.90
C GLU A 264 -0.29 14.92 -12.01
N ILE A 265 -0.40 15.89 -11.10
CA ILE A 265 -1.44 16.93 -11.15
C ILE A 265 -1.35 17.74 -12.45
N ARG A 266 -0.14 18.16 -12.84
CA ARG A 266 0.11 18.96 -14.05
C ARG A 266 -0.29 18.26 -15.35
N LYS A 267 -0.43 16.94 -15.36
CA LYS A 267 -0.91 16.18 -16.52
C LYS A 267 -2.41 16.37 -16.79
N VAL A 268 -3.19 16.81 -15.79
CA VAL A 268 -4.65 16.86 -15.86
C VAL A 268 -5.28 18.23 -15.66
N ILE A 269 -4.54 19.22 -15.17
CA ILE A 269 -5.00 20.62 -15.01
C ILE A 269 -4.89 21.44 -16.29
#